data_AF-A0AAD7BZ95-F1
#
_entry.id   AF-A0AAD7BZ95-F1
#
_cell.length_a   1.000
_cell.length_b   1.000
_cell.length_c   1.000
_cell.angle_alpha   90.00
_cell.angle_beta   90.00
_cell.angle_gamma   90.00
#
_symmetry.space_group_name_H-M   'P 1'
#
loop_
_entity.id
_entity.type
_entity.pdbx_description
1 polymer ?
#
loop_
_entity_poly.entity_id
_entity_poly.type
_entity_poly.pdbx_seq_one_letter_code
_entity_poly.pdbx_strand_id
1 'polypeptide(L)'
;MDSTTIRTDRVRLAILLIRKTGTTVEQFRRHWAESHGPLIGSIEIVKKNILKYEQAYPNEELMAALKAGGANVPGLDWDGMVIFEAESYAKIIEAVTHRYRRWKTTSSRKLR
;
A
#
# COMPACT_ATOMS: atom_id res chain seq x y z
N MET A 1 -12.81 -31.41 -10.96
CA MET A 1 -12.56 -29.96 -11.01
C MET A 1 -12.69 -29.46 -9.59
N ASP A 2 -11.59 -29.06 -8.96
CA ASP A 2 -11.66 -28.45 -7.62
C ASP A 2 -12.47 -27.15 -7.72
N SER A 3 -13.60 -27.13 -7.01
CA SER A 3 -14.35 -25.92 -6.75
C SER A 3 -13.41 -24.92 -6.11
N THR A 4 -13.07 -23.84 -6.83
CA THR A 4 -12.27 -22.74 -6.30
C THR A 4 -13.12 -22.03 -5.25
N THR A 5 -13.07 -22.54 -4.02
CA THR A 5 -13.76 -21.95 -2.89
C THR A 5 -13.07 -20.62 -2.55
N ILE A 6 -13.89 -19.56 -2.39
CA ILE A 6 -13.38 -18.27 -1.94
C ILE A 6 -12.83 -18.45 -0.54
N ARG A 7 -11.57 -18.06 -0.33
CA ARG A 7 -10.95 -18.10 0.98
C ARG A 7 -11.58 -17.08 1.93
N THR A 8 -11.95 -17.54 3.11
CA THR A 8 -12.60 -16.73 4.15
C THR A 8 -11.71 -16.52 5.38
N ASP A 9 -10.51 -17.10 5.40
CA ASP A 9 -9.54 -17.04 6.50
C ASP A 9 -8.67 -15.77 6.47
N ARG A 10 -8.85 -14.90 5.47
CA ARG A 10 -8.04 -13.69 5.29
C ARG A 10 -8.73 -12.63 4.47
N VAL A 11 -8.20 -11.43 4.59
CA VAL A 11 -8.63 -10.24 3.86
C VAL A 11 -7.44 -9.60 3.15
N ARG A 12 -7.73 -8.87 2.07
CA ARG A 12 -6.75 -8.02 1.37
C ARG A 12 -7.26 -6.58 1.32
N LEU A 13 -6.35 -5.63 1.53
CA LEU A 13 -6.58 -4.20 1.34
C LEU A 13 -5.61 -3.70 0.26
N ALA A 14 -6.15 -3.19 -0.84
CA ALA A 14 -5.38 -2.48 -1.86
C ALA A 14 -5.48 -0.97 -1.62
N ILE A 15 -4.35 -0.28 -1.65
CA ILE A 15 -4.28 1.18 -1.54
C ILE A 15 -3.55 1.71 -2.77
N LEU A 16 -4.23 2.58 -3.53
CA LEU A 16 -3.66 3.30 -4.65
C LEU A 16 -3.03 4.61 -4.14
N LEU A 17 -1.85 4.92 -4.64
CA LEU A 17 -1.04 6.04 -4.21
C LEU A 17 -0.78 6.98 -5.38
N ILE A 18 -0.90 8.28 -5.12
CA ILE A 18 -0.46 9.34 -6.02
C ILE A 18 0.81 9.93 -5.42
N ARG A 19 1.83 10.13 -6.25
CA ARG A 19 3.10 10.71 -5.83
C ARG A 19 2.91 12.16 -5.36
N LYS A 20 3.78 12.61 -4.47
CA LYS A 20 3.77 14.00 -4.00
C LYS A 20 4.01 14.97 -5.16
N THR A 21 3.32 16.11 -5.17
CA THR A 21 3.54 17.19 -6.15
C THR A 21 5.02 17.60 -6.18
N GLY A 22 5.58 17.72 -7.38
CA GLY A 22 6.99 18.04 -7.61
C GLY A 22 7.94 16.84 -7.55
N THR A 23 7.44 15.61 -7.35
CA THR A 23 8.23 14.38 -7.43
C THR A 23 8.03 13.69 -8.79
N THR A 24 9.12 13.24 -9.41
CA THR A 24 9.03 12.44 -10.65
C THR A 24 8.58 11.01 -10.37
N VAL A 25 8.12 10.29 -11.39
CA VAL A 25 7.74 8.87 -11.27
C VAL A 25 8.93 8.04 -10.77
N GLU A 26 10.11 8.27 -11.31
CA GLU A 26 11.34 7.53 -11.01
C GLU A 26 11.77 7.77 -9.56
N GLN A 27 11.72 9.02 -9.12
CA GLN A 27 12.00 9.37 -7.73
C GLN A 27 11.02 8.70 -6.77
N PHE A 28 9.73 8.71 -7.11
CA PHE A 28 8.70 8.02 -6.34
C PHE A 28 8.96 6.53 -6.27
N ARG A 29 9.12 5.84 -7.42
CA ARG A 29 9.34 4.40 -7.50
C ARG A 29 10.60 3.98 -6.74
N ARG A 30 11.71 4.69 -6.92
CA ARG A 30 12.96 4.43 -6.21
C ARG A 30 12.78 4.55 -4.70
N HIS A 31 12.21 5.66 -4.23
CA HIS A 31 11.98 5.85 -2.79
C HIS A 31 11.00 4.79 -2.23
N TRP A 32 9.97 4.45 -3.00
CA TRP A 32 8.96 3.47 -2.59
C TRP A 32 9.57 2.07 -2.42
N ALA A 33 10.35 1.61 -3.41
CA ALA A 33 10.99 0.31 -3.40
C ALA A 33 12.15 0.22 -2.40
N GLU A 34 13.04 1.21 -2.38
CA GLU A 34 14.32 1.12 -1.67
C GLU A 34 14.27 1.66 -0.25
N SER A 35 13.31 2.54 0.07
CA SER A 35 13.17 3.12 1.41
C SER A 35 11.89 2.69 2.09
N HIS A 36 10.75 2.87 1.44
CA HIS A 36 9.46 2.63 2.09
C HIS A 36 9.18 1.14 2.32
N GLY A 37 9.43 0.29 1.33
CA GLY A 37 9.25 -1.17 1.44
C GLY A 37 10.04 -1.78 2.60
N PRO A 38 11.38 -1.58 2.66
CA PRO A 38 12.21 -2.06 3.76
C PRO A 38 11.79 -1.51 5.12
N LEU A 39 11.40 -0.23 5.18
CA LEU A 39 10.88 0.35 6.41
C LEU A 39 9.64 -0.38 6.90
N ILE A 40 8.66 -0.65 6.03
CA ILE A 40 7.44 -1.39 6.41
C ILE A 40 7.81 -2.79 6.92
N GLY A 41 8.69 -3.51 6.23
CA GLY A 41 9.18 -4.82 6.65
C GLY A 41 9.92 -4.82 7.99
N SER A 42 10.48 -3.68 8.41
CA SER A 42 11.18 -3.56 9.70
C SER A 42 10.27 -3.36 10.92
N ILE A 43 8.98 -3.03 10.72
CA ILE A 43 8.07 -2.67 11.81
C ILE A 43 7.49 -3.94 12.46
N GLU A 44 7.71 -4.13 13.76
CA GLU A 44 7.26 -5.32 14.49
C GLU A 44 5.75 -5.60 14.40
N ILE A 45 4.91 -4.57 14.52
CA ILE A 45 3.46 -4.78 14.38
C ILE A 45 3.06 -5.20 12.96
N VAL A 46 3.81 -4.77 11.93
CA VAL A 46 3.59 -5.21 10.55
C VAL A 46 3.98 -6.68 10.43
N LYS A 47 5.17 -7.06 10.91
CA LYS A 47 5.62 -8.47 10.90
C LYS A 47 4.66 -9.40 11.62
N LYS A 48 4.05 -8.94 12.72
CA LYS A 48 3.08 -9.71 13.50
C LYS A 48 1.73 -9.87 12.80
N ASN A 49 1.21 -8.82 12.19
CA ASN A 49 -0.18 -8.76 11.75
C ASN A 49 -0.37 -8.98 10.24
N ILE A 50 0.65 -8.69 9.42
CA ILE A 50 0.57 -8.72 7.96
C ILE A 50 1.17 -10.01 7.44
N LEU A 51 0.35 -10.83 6.77
CA LEU A 51 0.75 -12.09 6.13
C LEU A 51 1.50 -11.84 4.82
N LYS A 52 1.12 -10.79 4.09
CA LYS A 52 1.76 -10.42 2.83
C LYS A 52 1.75 -8.91 2.61
N TYR A 53 2.88 -8.39 2.19
CA TYR A 53 3.07 -7.00 1.74
C TYR A 53 3.57 -7.02 0.31
N GLU A 54 2.84 -6.38 -0.60
CA GLU A 54 3.22 -6.29 -2.01
C GLU A 54 3.17 -4.84 -2.47
N GLN A 55 4.18 -4.42 -3.22
CA GLN A 55 4.16 -3.16 -3.97
C GLN A 55 3.93 -3.49 -5.44
N ALA A 56 3.05 -2.73 -6.09
CA ALA A 56 2.79 -2.83 -7.52
C ALA A 56 2.83 -1.43 -8.15
N TYR A 57 3.13 -1.39 -9.44
CA TYR A 57 3.24 -0.15 -10.21
C TYR A 57 2.40 -0.27 -11.48
N PRO A 58 1.88 0.85 -12.03
CA PRO A 58 1.23 0.82 -13.32
C PRO A 58 2.20 0.33 -14.39
N ASN A 59 1.74 -0.58 -15.24
CA ASN A 59 2.45 -0.89 -16.48
C ASN A 59 2.11 0.19 -17.50
N GLU A 60 3.08 1.04 -17.84
CA GLU A 60 2.86 2.22 -18.68
C GLU A 60 2.35 1.87 -20.09
N GLU A 61 2.85 0.79 -20.68
CA GLU A 61 2.44 0.31 -22.00
C GLU A 61 0.98 -0.15 -22.01
N LEU A 62 0.60 -0.98 -21.04
CA LEU A 62 -0.78 -1.43 -20.87
C LEU A 62 -1.71 -0.23 -20.64
N MET A 63 -1.31 0.71 -19.80
CA MET A 63 -2.11 1.89 -19.48
C MET A 63 -2.27 2.81 -20.69
N ALA A 64 -1.23 2.97 -21.52
CA ALA A 64 -1.30 3.69 -22.77
C ALA A 64 -2.24 3.01 -23.77
N ALA A 65 -2.14 1.68 -23.92
CA ALA A 65 -3.01 0.90 -24.79
C ALA A 65 -4.49 0.98 -24.36
N LEU A 66 -4.77 0.88 -23.06
CA LEU A 66 -6.14 1.03 -22.51
C LEU A 66 -6.70 2.42 -22.79
N LYS A 67 -5.91 3.49 -22.56
CA LYS A 67 -6.31 4.87 -22.85
C LYS A 67 -6.58 5.08 -24.34
N ALA A 68 -5.71 4.58 -25.21
CA ALA A 68 -5.88 4.64 -26.66
C ALA A 68 -7.13 3.87 -27.14
N GLY A 69 -7.45 2.76 -26.48
CA GLY A 69 -8.67 1.97 -26.71
C GLY A 69 -9.96 2.61 -26.17
N GLY A 70 -9.90 3.82 -25.61
CA GLY A 70 -11.07 4.54 -25.10
C GLY A 70 -11.53 4.10 -23.70
N ALA A 71 -10.72 3.31 -22.98
CA ALA A 71 -11.01 2.97 -21.59
C ALA A 71 -10.87 4.22 -20.72
N ASN A 72 -12.00 4.84 -20.37
CA ASN A 72 -12.05 5.95 -19.44
C ASN A 72 -12.37 5.40 -18.06
N VAL A 73 -11.36 4.87 -17.35
CA VAL A 73 -11.54 4.38 -15.97
C VAL A 73 -11.17 5.52 -15.03
N PRO A 74 -12.14 6.11 -14.31
CA PRO A 74 -11.85 7.17 -13.34
C PRO A 74 -10.87 6.66 -12.27
N GLY A 75 -9.82 7.44 -12.01
CA GLY A 75 -8.81 7.09 -11.01
C GLY A 75 -7.66 6.21 -11.52
N LEU A 76 -7.41 6.16 -12.84
CA LEU A 76 -6.21 5.51 -13.43
C LEU A 76 -4.88 6.23 -13.10
N ASP A 77 -4.93 7.46 -12.58
CA ASP A 77 -3.73 8.29 -12.36
C ASP A 77 -3.09 8.03 -10.99
N TRP A 78 -2.85 6.76 -10.68
CA TRP A 78 -2.04 6.34 -9.53
C TRP A 78 -0.62 5.98 -9.98
N ASP A 79 0.34 6.22 -9.12
CA ASP A 79 1.77 6.02 -9.38
C ASP A 79 2.32 4.74 -8.76
N GLY A 80 1.61 4.21 -7.76
CA GLY A 80 1.92 2.95 -7.11
C GLY A 80 0.71 2.40 -6.37
N MET A 81 0.79 1.12 -6.04
CA MET A 81 -0.18 0.42 -5.24
C MET A 81 0.54 -0.40 -4.17
N VAL A 82 -0.11 -0.52 -3.02
CA VAL A 82 0.28 -1.49 -2.00
C VAL A 82 -0.88 -2.42 -1.69
N ILE A 83 -0.57 -3.70 -1.50
CA ILE A 83 -1.52 -4.69 -1.02
C ILE A 83 -1.05 -5.22 0.33
N PHE A 84 -1.94 -5.14 1.32
CA PHE A 84 -1.78 -5.80 2.61
C PHE A 84 -2.71 -7.00 2.67
N GLU A 85 -2.17 -8.18 3.02
CA GLU A 85 -2.95 -9.36 3.37
C GLU A 85 -2.82 -9.63 4.87
N ALA A 86 -3.94 -9.94 5.54
CA ALA A 86 -3.97 -10.32 6.94
C ALA A 86 -5.18 -11.22 7.25
N GLU A 87 -5.23 -11.82 8.43
CA GLU A 87 -6.39 -12.60 8.89
C GLU A 87 -7.66 -11.74 9.10
N SER A 88 -7.52 -10.44 9.32
CA SER A 88 -8.66 -9.52 9.48
C SER A 88 -8.32 -8.07 9.15
N TYR A 89 -9.34 -7.27 8.83
CA TYR A 89 -9.16 -5.82 8.59
C TYR A 89 -8.64 -5.09 9.83
N ALA A 90 -9.03 -5.53 11.03
CA ALA A 90 -8.55 -4.95 12.29
C ALA A 90 -7.02 -5.05 12.41
N LYS A 91 -6.44 -6.20 12.04
CA LYS A 91 -4.98 -6.40 12.02
C LYS A 91 -4.28 -5.47 11.03
N ILE A 92 -4.88 -5.26 9.84
CA ILE A 92 -4.37 -4.29 8.84
C ILE A 92 -4.42 -2.87 9.41
N ILE A 93 -5.57 -2.45 9.95
CA ILE A 93 -5.77 -1.11 10.51
C ILE A 93 -4.77 -0.85 11.64
N GLU A 94 -4.57 -1.81 12.55
CA GLU A 94 -3.58 -1.70 13.62
C GLU A 94 -2.18 -1.49 13.05
N ALA A 95 -1.76 -2.29 12.07
CA ALA A 95 -0.44 -2.20 11.46
C ALA A 95 -0.21 -0.84 10.76
N VAL A 96 -1.16 -0.36 9.96
CA VAL A 96 -0.99 0.89 9.18
C VAL A 96 -1.20 2.15 10.00
N THR A 97 -1.98 2.09 11.09
CA THR A 97 -2.23 3.26 11.96
C THR A 97 -1.30 3.36 13.18
N HIS A 98 -0.52 2.31 13.47
CA HIS A 98 0.39 2.26 14.62
C HIS A 98 1.30 3.50 14.74
N ARG A 99 1.82 4.01 13.61
CA ARG A 99 2.69 5.19 13.60
C ARG A 99 1.95 6.50 13.96
N TYR A 100 0.69 6.66 13.55
CA TYR A 100 -0.14 7.81 13.95
C TYR A 100 -0.36 7.84 15.46
N ARG A 101 -0.56 6.67 16.09
CA ARG A 101 -0.66 6.56 17.55
C ARG A 101 0.65 6.96 18.24
N ARG A 102 1.79 6.46 17.77
CA ARG A 102 3.11 6.80 18.34
C ARG A 102 3.45 8.29 18.22
N TRP A 103 3.09 8.95 17.10
CA TRP A 103 3.28 10.39 16.94
C TRP A 103 2.42 11.21 17.92
N LYS A 104 1.12 10.92 18.07
CA LYS A 104 0.26 11.61 19.04
C LYS A 104 0.77 11.47 20.49
N THR A 105 1.28 10.29 20.87
CA THR A 105 1.83 10.06 22.21
C THR A 105 3.18 10.74 22.43
N THR A 106 4.00 10.90 21.38
CA THR A 106 5.34 11.53 21.51
C THR A 106 5.25 13.06 21.47
N SER A 107 4.38 13.62 20.63
CA SER A 107 4.16 15.07 20.52
C SER A 107 3.50 15.67 21.75
N SER A 108 2.69 14.90 22.50
CA SER A 108 2.08 15.34 23.77
C SER A 108 3.05 15.35 24.96
N ARG A 109 4.20 14.66 24.87
CA ARG A 109 5.27 14.69 25.89
C ARG A 109 6.26 15.84 25.73
N LYS A 110 6.35 16.47 24.56
CA LYS A 110 7.26 17.61 24.31
C LYS A 110 6.66 18.99 24.67
N LEU A 111 5.43 19.01 25.18
CA LEU A 111 4.69 20.22 25.57
C LEU A 111 4.43 20.29 27.09
N ARG A 112 5.22 19.57 27.89
CA ARG A 112 5.19 19.61 29.35
C ARG A 112 6.57 19.92 29.90
#